data_AF-A0A930A645-F1
#
_entry.id   AF-A0A930A645-F1
#
_cell.length_a   1.000
_cell.length_b   1.000
_cell.length_c   1.000
_cell.angle_alpha   90.00
_cell.angle_beta   90.00
_cell.angle_gamma   90.00
#
_symmetry.space_group_name_H-M   'P 1'
#
loop_
_entity.id
_entity.type
_entity.pdbx_description
1 polymer ?
#
loop_
_entity_poly.entity_id
_entity_poly.type
_entity_poly.pdbx_seq_one_letter_code
_entity_poly.pdbx_strand_id
1 'polypeptide(L)' 'MKKLSISLVTLVLAGSLIGCNKATETTTSAKMKAGTYTASAAGMNDDVTVEVEVTENEIKSIKV' A
#
# COMPACT_ATOMS: atom_id res chain seq x y z
N MET A 1 26.76 39.10 14.38
CA MET A 1 26.84 37.99 13.41
C MET A 1 26.12 36.71 13.85
N LYS A 2 26.04 36.38 15.15
CA LYS A 2 25.40 35.15 15.67
C LYS A 2 23.85 35.12 15.56
N LYS A 3 23.21 36.29 15.55
CA LYS A 3 21.74 36.47 15.46
C LYS A 3 21.22 36.45 14.01
N LEU A 4 22.07 36.75 13.03
CA LEU A 4 21.73 36.76 11.60
C LEU A 4 21.74 35.34 11.01
N SER A 5 22.62 34.47 11.52
CA SER A 5 22.70 33.06 11.10
C SER A 5 21.53 32.22 11.66
N ILE A 6 21.07 32.50 12.89
CA ILE A 6 19.95 31.76 13.51
C ILE A 6 18.62 32.03 12.79
N SER A 7 18.37 33.27 12.34
CA SER A 7 17.12 33.62 11.65
C SER A 7 17.00 33.01 10.24
N LEU A 8 18.13 32.70 9.59
CA LEU A 8 18.15 32.09 8.26
C LEU A 8 17.91 30.58 8.32
N VAL A 9 18.38 29.91 9.37
CA VAL A 9 18.21 28.46 9.57
C VAL A 9 16.74 28.09 9.85
N THR A 10 16.00 28.92 10.59
CA THR A 10 14.58 28.67 10.88
C THR A 10 13.69 28.89 9.65
N LEU A 11 14.07 29.80 8.75
CA LEU A 11 13.31 30.09 7.53
C LEU A 11 13.42 28.95 6.49
N VAL A 12 14.58 28.29 6.42
CA VAL A 12 14.80 27.15 5.51
C VAL A 12 14.08 25.89 6.00
N LEU A 13 14.00 25.66 7.32
CA LEU A 13 13.34 24.49 7.89
C LEU A 13 11.81 24.53 7.80
N ALA A 14 11.21 25.73 7.84
CA ALA A 14 9.77 25.92 7.63
C ALA A 14 9.34 25.68 6.17
N GLY A 15 10.24 25.91 5.20
CA GLY A 15 9.96 25.68 3.77
C GLY A 15 9.94 24.21 3.36
N SER A 16 10.60 23.32 4.11
CA SER A 16 10.64 21.88 3.81
C SER A 16 9.31 21.13 4.01
N LEU A 17 8.36 21.70 4.76
CA LEU A 17 7.08 21.05 5.07
C LEU A 17 6.00 21.27 4.00
N ILE A 18 6.22 22.18 3.03
CA ILE A 18 5.24 22.52 1.98
C ILE A 18 5.25 21.49 0.83
N GLY A 19 6.31 20.69 0.72
CA GLY A 19 6.49 19.69 -0.34
C GLY A 19 5.84 18.33 -0.08
N CYS A 20 5.27 18.06 1.11
CA CYS A 20 4.70 16.76 1.45
C CYS A 20 3.17 16.70 1.34
N ASN A 21 2.53 17.67 0.69
CA ASN A 21 1.16 17.53 0.21
C ASN A 21 1.16 16.92 -1.21
N LYS A 22 1.86 15.79 -1.39
CA LYS A 22 1.29 14.80 -2.30
C LYS A 22 0.09 14.27 -1.54
N ALA A 23 -1.09 14.84 -1.82
CA ALA A 23 -2.28 14.01 -1.79
C ALA A 23 -1.88 12.79 -2.60
N THR A 24 -1.65 11.67 -1.90
CA THR A 24 -1.53 10.37 -2.51
C THR A 24 -2.93 10.12 -3.04
N GLU A 25 -3.22 10.73 -4.20
CA GLU A 25 -4.22 10.31 -5.14
C GLU A 25 -3.86 8.85 -5.37
N THR A 26 -4.42 8.00 -4.51
CA THR A 26 -4.33 6.57 -4.63
C THR A 26 -5.28 6.30 -5.77
N THR A 27 -4.83 6.59 -6.99
CA THR A 27 -5.43 6.07 -8.20
C THR A 27 -5.30 4.58 -8.04
N THR A 28 -6.36 4.02 -7.46
CA THR A 28 -6.48 2.62 -7.17
C THR A 28 -6.85 2.00 -8.50
N SER A 29 -5.85 1.91 -9.39
CA SER A 29 -6.00 1.16 -10.63
C SER A 29 -6.27 -0.27 -10.22
N ALA A 30 -7.39 -0.82 -10.68
CA ALA A 30 -7.77 -2.20 -10.42
C ALA A 30 -6.60 -3.13 -10.75
N LYS A 31 -6.02 -3.77 -9.73
CA LYS A 31 -4.84 -4.64 -9.85
C LYS A 31 -5.24 -6.08 -10.16
N MET A 32 -6.44 -6.45 -9.75
CA MET A 32 -6.96 -7.80 -9.80
C MET A 32 -8.37 -7.78 -10.37
N LYS A 33 -8.80 -8.89 -10.97
CA LYS A 33 -10.21 -9.06 -11.34
C LYS A 33 -10.96 -9.61 -10.13
N ALA A 34 -11.95 -8.86 -9.65
CA ALA A 34 -12.78 -9.29 -8.54
C ALA A 34 -13.46 -10.65 -8.85
N GLY A 35 -13.49 -11.53 -7.86
CA GLY A 35 -14.07 -12.86 -7.97
C GLY A 35 -13.56 -13.84 -6.91
N THR A 36 -14.10 -15.05 -6.97
CA THR A 36 -13.64 -16.20 -6.17
C THR A 36 -12.88 -17.16 -7.05
N TYR A 37 -11.70 -17.57 -6.60
CA TYR A 37 -10.80 -18.46 -7.32
C TYR A 37 -10.55 -19.72 -6.48
N THR A 38 -10.60 -20.88 -7.12
CA THR A 38 -10.34 -22.17 -6.49
C THR A 38 -9.16 -22.84 -7.17
N ALA A 39 -8.21 -23.32 -6.39
CA ALA A 39 -7.06 -24.08 -6.88
C ALA A 39 -6.78 -25.27 -5.97
N SER A 40 -6.38 -26.40 -6.57
CA SER A 40 -6.03 -27.62 -5.83
C SER A 40 -4.64 -28.10 -6.24
N ALA A 41 -3.87 -28.61 -5.27
CA ALA A 41 -2.55 -29.18 -5.50
C ALA A 41 -2.27 -30.32 -4.53
N ALA A 42 -1.44 -31.28 -4.94
CA ALA A 42 -1.04 -32.41 -4.10
C ALA A 42 -0.39 -31.96 -2.79
N GLY A 43 -0.99 -32.37 -1.67
CA GLY A 43 -0.43 -32.22 -0.33
C GLY A 43 0.30 -33.48 0.15
N MET A 44 0.61 -33.54 1.44
CA MET A 44 1.37 -34.65 2.01
C MET A 44 0.61 -35.99 2.00
N ASN A 45 -0.71 -35.95 2.20
CA ASN A 45 -1.55 -37.15 2.27
C ASN A 45 -2.66 -37.15 1.20
N ASP A 46 -3.13 -35.98 0.78
CA ASP A 46 -4.16 -35.78 -0.24
C ASP A 46 -3.99 -34.39 -0.86
N ASP A 47 -4.76 -34.09 -1.90
CA ASP A 47 -4.84 -32.77 -2.51
C ASP A 47 -5.38 -31.74 -1.50
N VAL A 48 -4.73 -30.58 -1.46
CA VAL A 48 -5.18 -29.41 -0.71
C VAL A 48 -5.87 -28.46 -1.67
N THR A 49 -7.09 -28.05 -1.33
CA THR A 49 -7.88 -27.10 -2.13
C THR A 49 -7.97 -25.76 -1.42
N VAL A 50 -7.66 -24.68 -2.12
CA VAL A 50 -7.73 -23.32 -1.58
C VAL A 50 -8.78 -22.52 -2.36
N GLU A 51 -9.66 -21.85 -1.62
CA GLU A 51 -10.60 -20.87 -2.13
C GLU A 51 -10.17 -19.46 -1.69
N VAL A 52 -10.04 -18.54 -2.65
CA VAL A 52 -9.65 -17.16 -2.42
C VAL A 52 -10.69 -16.21 -3.00
N GLU A 53 -11.27 -15.36 -2.16
CA GLU A 53 -12.11 -14.24 -2.59
C GLU A 53 -11.27 -12.98 -2.70
N VAL A 54 -11.35 -12.28 -3.83
CA VAL A 54 -10.63 -11.04 -4.06
C VAL A 54 -11.52 -9.93 -4.60
N THR A 55 -11.20 -8.70 -4.26
CA THR A 55 -11.70 -7.50 -4.95
C THR A 55 -10.69 -7.05 -5.98
N GLU A 56 -10.92 -5.87 -6.56
CA GLU A 56 -9.99 -5.26 -7.51
C GLU A 56 -8.64 -4.89 -6.89
N ASN A 57 -8.58 -4.76 -5.56
CA ASN A 57 -7.46 -4.10 -4.87
C ASN A 57 -6.93 -4.88 -3.68
N GLU A 58 -7.67 -5.86 -3.18
CA GLU A 58 -7.32 -6.61 -1.98
C GLU A 58 -7.86 -8.05 -2.03
N ILE A 59 -7.23 -8.92 -1.23
CA ILE A 59 -7.72 -10.27 -0.95
C ILE A 59 -8.61 -10.19 0.28
N LYS A 60 -9.84 -10.66 0.17
CA LYS A 60 -10.83 -10.60 1.25
C LYS A 60 -10.76 -11.80 2.18
N SER A 61 -10.65 -13.00 1.61
CA SER A 61 -10.66 -14.22 2.40
C SER A 61 -9.91 -15.34 1.72
N ILE A 62 -9.30 -16.19 2.53
CA ILE A 62 -8.65 -17.43 2.11
C ILE A 62 -9.24 -18.56 2.96
N LYS A 63 -9.66 -19.64 2.31
CA LYS A 63 -10.07 -20.89 2.95
C LYS A 63 -9.24 -22.03 2.38
N VAL A 64 -8.86 -22.97 3.24
CA VAL A 64 -8.05 -24.15 2.92
C VAL A 64 -8.80 -25.37 3.43
#